data_AF-A0A653PJL9-F1
#
_entry.id   AF-A0A653PJL9-F1
#
_cell.length_a   1.000
_cell.length_b   1.000
_cell.length_c   1.000
_cell.angle_alpha   90.00
_cell.angle_beta   90.00
_cell.angle_gamma   90.00
#
_symmetry.space_group_name_H-M   'P 1'
#
loop_
_entity.id
_entity.type
_entity.pdbx_description
1 polymer ?
#
loop_
_entity_poly.entity_id
_entity_poly.type
_entity_poly.pdbx_seq_one_letter_code
_entity_poly.pdbx_strand_id
1 'polypeptide(L)'
;MRGLLTLATTTHPAVDPGSGLVLDPGTAWILNPRVAVRPEPFGALLYHFGTRRLSFLKDTRLVDLVTALADFPSVDATFTALGIDEAARPGYVSALQRLADTDMLLPAPRHD
;
A
#
# COMPACT_ATOMS: atom_id res chain seq x y z
N MET A 1 37.59 -37.31 9.60
CA MET A 1 36.16 -37.00 9.35
C MET A 1 35.85 -35.62 9.89
N ARG A 2 35.88 -34.57 9.05
CA ARG A 2 35.50 -33.21 9.43
C ARG A 2 34.33 -32.80 8.55
N GLY A 3 33.13 -32.73 9.14
CA GLY A 3 31.91 -32.31 8.46
C GLY A 3 31.89 -30.80 8.32
N LEU A 4 31.68 -30.32 7.09
CA LEU A 4 31.31 -28.94 6.81
C LEU A 4 29.85 -28.71 7.22
N LEU A 5 29.61 -27.75 8.10
CA LEU A 5 28.29 -27.17 8.31
C LEU A 5 28.10 -26.05 7.28
N THR A 6 27.30 -26.32 6.25
CA THR A 6 26.84 -25.29 5.30
C THR A 6 25.68 -24.53 5.94
N LEU A 7 25.87 -23.24 6.18
CA LEU A 7 24.79 -22.34 6.59
C LEU A 7 23.87 -22.11 5.38
N ALA A 8 22.60 -22.49 5.51
CA ALA A 8 21.57 -22.14 4.54
C ALA A 8 21.28 -20.63 4.64
N THR A 9 21.63 -19.88 3.60
CA THR A 9 21.15 -18.51 3.41
C THR A 9 19.64 -18.54 3.21
N THR A 10 18.92 -17.86 4.09
CA THR A 10 17.48 -17.61 3.91
C THR A 10 17.31 -16.66 2.73
N THR A 11 16.98 -17.21 1.56
CA THR A 11 16.48 -16.43 0.42
C THR A 11 15.17 -15.78 0.84
N HIS A 12 15.19 -14.45 1.01
CA HIS A 12 13.98 -13.65 1.01
C HIS A 12 13.27 -13.87 -0.34
N PRO A 13 11.95 -14.16 -0.38
CA PRO A 13 11.26 -14.32 -1.64
C PRO A 13 11.39 -13.04 -2.47
N ALA A 14 11.61 -13.22 -3.77
CA ALA A 14 11.74 -12.14 -4.73
C ALA A 14 10.56 -11.19 -4.61
N VAL A 15 10.86 -9.91 -4.40
CA VAL A 15 9.92 -8.82 -4.59
C VAL A 15 9.60 -8.84 -6.09
N ASP A 16 8.48 -9.45 -6.44
CA ASP A 16 7.86 -9.26 -7.75
C ASP A 16 7.77 -7.75 -7.96
N PRO A 17 8.28 -7.19 -9.07
CA PRO A 17 8.12 -5.78 -9.34
C PRO A 17 6.62 -5.59 -9.63
N GLY A 18 5.83 -5.31 -8.60
CA GLY A 18 4.50 -4.79 -8.85
C GLY A 18 4.65 -3.48 -9.62
N SER A 19 3.57 -3.13 -10.30
CA SER A 19 3.39 -1.96 -11.15
C SER A 19 4.37 -0.86 -10.73
N GLY A 20 5.45 -0.64 -11.52
CA GLY A 20 6.60 0.22 -11.20
C GLY A 20 6.25 1.72 -11.17
N LEU A 21 5.09 2.03 -10.61
CA LEU A 21 4.45 3.31 -10.47
C LEU A 21 5.04 3.98 -9.24
N VAL A 22 5.57 5.18 -9.43
CA VAL A 22 6.06 6.02 -8.34
C VAL A 22 4.86 6.76 -7.75
N LEU A 23 4.66 6.63 -6.44
CA LEU A 23 3.65 7.36 -5.69
C LEU A 23 4.02 8.84 -5.63
N ASP A 24 3.26 9.68 -6.33
CA ASP A 24 3.35 11.13 -6.24
C ASP A 24 2.22 11.67 -5.33
N PRO A 25 2.54 12.22 -4.14
CA PRO A 25 1.54 12.75 -3.21
C PRO A 25 0.68 13.88 -3.78
N GLY A 26 1.17 14.58 -4.81
CA GLY A 26 0.47 15.65 -5.51
C GLY A 26 -0.60 15.17 -6.50
N THR A 27 -0.75 13.85 -6.66
CA THR A 27 -1.71 13.24 -7.61
C THR A 27 -2.77 12.41 -6.90
N ALA A 28 -3.91 12.21 -7.55
CA ALA A 28 -4.97 11.34 -7.05
C ALA A 28 -4.60 9.86 -7.22
N TRP A 29 -4.92 9.08 -6.20
CA TRP A 29 -4.73 7.62 -6.15
C TRP A 29 -6.04 6.98 -5.70
N ILE A 30 -6.22 5.70 -6.01
CA ILE A 30 -7.38 4.92 -5.59
C ILE A 30 -6.95 3.51 -5.18
N LEU A 31 -7.77 2.85 -4.35
CA LEU A 31 -7.73 1.40 -4.25
C LEU A 31 -8.01 0.79 -5.63
N ASN A 32 -7.19 -0.17 -6.02
CA ASN A 32 -7.42 -0.90 -7.26
C ASN A 32 -8.82 -1.56 -7.19
N PRO A 33 -9.69 -1.39 -8.21
CA PRO A 33 -11.05 -1.96 -8.20
C PRO A 33 -11.10 -3.49 -8.05
N ARG A 34 -9.96 -4.18 -8.25
CA ARG A 34 -9.80 -5.61 -8.03
C ARG A 34 -9.40 -5.97 -6.60
N VAL A 35 -9.38 -5.00 -5.67
CA VAL A 35 -9.06 -5.19 -4.26
C VAL A 35 -10.34 -5.21 -3.44
N ALA A 36 -10.54 -6.30 -2.69
CA ALA A 36 -11.51 -6.34 -1.61
C ALA A 36 -10.86 -5.88 -0.31
N VAL A 37 -11.56 -5.00 0.41
CA VAL A 37 -11.22 -4.55 1.76
C VAL A 37 -12.08 -5.30 2.77
N ARG A 38 -11.47 -5.98 3.75
CA ARG A 38 -12.17 -6.59 4.88
C ARG A 38 -11.70 -5.91 6.18
N PRO A 39 -12.54 -5.06 6.80
CA PRO A 39 -12.23 -4.40 8.07
C PRO A 39 -12.07 -5.42 9.20
N GLU A 40 -11.14 -5.14 10.11
CA GLU A 40 -10.83 -5.94 11.30
C GLU A 40 -10.53 -5.02 12.49
N PRO A 41 -10.64 -5.47 13.75
CA PRO A 41 -10.37 -4.62 14.92
C PRO A 41 -8.95 -4.02 14.96
N PHE A 42 -7.99 -4.66 14.28
CA PHE A 42 -6.61 -4.20 14.18
C PHE A 42 -6.32 -3.37 12.91
N GLY A 43 -7.30 -3.15 12.03
CA GLY A 43 -7.13 -2.46 10.75
C GLY A 43 -7.92 -3.14 9.63
N ALA A 44 -7.23 -3.68 8.61
CA ALA A 44 -7.91 -4.33 7.49
C ALA A 44 -7.04 -5.38 6.79
N LEU A 45 -7.74 -6.30 6.12
CA LEU A 45 -7.19 -7.24 5.15
C LEU A 45 -7.53 -6.76 3.75
N LEU A 46 -6.51 -6.61 2.89
CA LEU A 46 -6.66 -6.26 1.49
C LEU A 46 -6.37 -7.47 0.63
N TYR A 47 -7.34 -7.93 -0.17
CA TYR A 47 -7.17 -9.05 -1.07
C TYR A 47 -7.33 -8.62 -2.53
N HIS A 48 -6.30 -8.81 -3.33
CA HIS A 48 -6.33 -8.47 -4.76
C HIS A 48 -6.72 -9.69 -5.61
N PHE A 49 -7.88 -9.67 -6.27
CA PHE A 49 -8.43 -10.81 -7.02
C PHE A 49 -7.61 -11.24 -8.24
N GLY A 50 -6.81 -10.35 -8.82
CA GLY A 50 -5.93 -10.67 -9.95
C GLY A 50 -4.64 -11.39 -9.56
N THR A 51 -3.78 -10.69 -8.84
CA THR A 51 -2.50 -11.20 -8.32
C THR A 51 -2.65 -12.23 -7.19
N ARG A 52 -3.84 -12.37 -6.59
CA ARG A 52 -4.15 -13.22 -5.42
C ARG A 52 -3.32 -12.87 -4.19
N ARG A 53 -2.84 -11.63 -4.10
CA ARG A 53 -2.06 -11.11 -2.98
C ARG A 53 -2.97 -10.74 -1.81
N LEU A 54 -2.44 -10.94 -0.61
CA LEU A 54 -3.06 -10.54 0.65
C LEU A 54 -2.12 -9.58 1.39
N SER A 55 -2.59 -8.36 1.65
CA SER A 55 -1.88 -7.35 2.43
C SER A 55 -2.63 -7.05 3.73
N PHE A 56 -1.86 -6.80 4.80
CA PHE A 56 -2.40 -6.52 6.12
C PHE A 56 -2.11 -5.07 6.49
N LEU A 57 -3.16 -4.28 6.69
CA LEU A 57 -3.04 -2.95 7.28
C LEU A 57 -3.29 -3.08 8.78
N LYS A 58 -2.26 -2.80 9.58
CA LYS A 58 -2.31 -2.86 11.06
C LYS A 58 -2.51 -1.50 11.72
N ASP A 59 -2.63 -0.45 10.91
CA ASP A 59 -2.90 0.92 11.34
C ASP A 59 -4.28 1.31 10.80
N THR A 60 -5.23 1.58 11.69
CA THR A 60 -6.59 1.99 11.32
C THR A 60 -6.58 3.31 10.57
N ARG A 61 -5.66 4.23 10.85
CA ARG A 61 -5.53 5.48 10.09
C ARG A 61 -5.05 5.24 8.67
N LEU A 62 -4.21 4.24 8.44
CA LEU A 62 -3.83 3.85 7.07
C LEU A 62 -5.04 3.25 6.33
N VAL A 63 -5.94 2.55 7.03
CA VAL A 63 -7.20 2.06 6.45
C VAL A 63 -8.11 3.24 6.05
N ASP A 64 -8.29 4.20 6.95
CA ASP A 64 -9.07 5.41 6.69
C ASP A 64 -8.49 6.17 5.48
N LEU A 65 -7.16 6.32 5.44
CA LEU A 65 -6.44 6.96 4.34
C LEU A 65 -6.72 6.28 3.00
N VAL A 66 -6.45 4.97 2.87
CA VAL A 66 -6.62 4.29 1.56
C VAL A 66 -8.08 4.24 1.11
N THR A 67 -9.03 4.27 2.06
CA THR A 67 -10.47 4.30 1.75
C THR A 67 -10.89 5.67 1.23
N ALA A 68 -10.36 6.74 1.82
CA ALA A 68 -10.69 8.12 1.49
C ALA A 68 -10.01 8.64 0.21
N LEU A 69 -8.91 8.03 -0.23
CA LEU A 69 -8.11 8.49 -1.38
C LEU A 69 -8.94 8.84 -2.63
N ALA A 70 -9.98 8.05 -2.92
CA ALA A 70 -10.83 8.25 -4.10
C ALA A 70 -11.72 9.51 -4.05
N ASP A 71 -11.91 10.08 -2.86
CA ASP A 71 -12.75 11.25 -2.63
C ASP A 71 -11.97 12.58 -2.80
N PHE A 72 -10.66 12.51 -3.00
CA PHE A 72 -9.77 13.67 -3.01
C PHE A 72 -8.92 13.77 -4.28
N PRO A 73 -8.57 15.00 -4.71
CA PRO A 73 -7.78 15.21 -5.93
C PRO A 73 -6.29 14.87 -5.76
N SER A 74 -5.82 14.62 -4.53
CA SER A 74 -4.46 14.18 -4.27
C SER A 74 -4.30 13.48 -2.91
N VAL A 75 -3.19 12.75 -2.73
CA VAL A 75 -2.82 12.20 -1.42
C VAL A 75 -2.63 13.32 -0.40
N ASP A 76 -2.01 14.44 -0.78
CA ASP A 76 -1.84 15.61 0.11
C ASP A 76 -3.17 16.23 0.54
N ALA A 77 -4.15 16.31 -0.36
CA ALA A 77 -5.50 16.75 -0.03
C ALA A 77 -6.17 15.78 0.96
N THR A 78 -5.95 14.47 0.79
CA THR A 78 -6.45 13.44 1.71
C THR A 78 -5.79 13.55 3.09
N PHE A 79 -4.46 13.78 3.15
CA PHE A 79 -3.75 14.01 4.41
C PHE A 79 -4.32 15.22 5.16
N THR A 80 -4.61 16.30 4.44
CA THR A 80 -5.20 17.50 5.02
C THR A 80 -6.60 17.22 5.56
N ALA A 81 -7.44 16.53 4.79
CA ALA A 81 -8.80 16.19 5.20
C ALA A 81 -8.87 15.26 6.42
N LEU A 82 -7.93 14.31 6.53
CA LEU A 82 -7.83 13.38 7.65
C LEU A 82 -7.04 13.94 8.85
N GLY A 83 -6.51 15.17 8.75
CA GLY A 83 -5.72 15.79 9.82
C GLY A 83 -4.42 15.04 10.13
N ILE A 84 -3.76 14.50 9.10
CA ILE A 84 -2.48 13.80 9.26
C ILE A 84 -1.35 14.83 9.35
N ASP A 85 -0.67 14.81 10.50
CA ASP A 85 0.48 15.68 10.79
C ASP A 85 1.58 15.53 9.75
N GLU A 86 2.20 16.65 9.37
CA GLU A 86 3.30 16.70 8.38
C GLU A 86 4.44 15.75 8.75
N ALA A 87 4.75 15.63 10.05
CA ALA A 87 5.80 14.73 10.56
C ALA A 87 5.49 13.25 10.31
N ALA A 88 4.22 12.86 10.20
CA ALA A 88 3.79 11.48 9.95
C ALA A 88 3.69 11.14 8.46
N ARG A 89 3.53 12.15 7.58
CA ARG A 89 3.30 11.96 6.13
C ARG A 89 4.36 11.11 5.43
N PRO A 90 5.69 11.26 5.68
CA PRO A 90 6.68 10.41 5.01
C PRO A 90 6.49 8.91 5.28
N GLY A 91 6.02 8.56 6.49
CA GLY A 91 5.70 7.18 6.85
C GLY A 91 4.50 6.64 6.08
N TYR A 92 3.44 7.45 5.95
CA TYR A 92 2.26 7.09 5.16
C TYR A 92 2.56 7.02 3.67
N VAL A 93 3.31 7.97 3.10
CA VAL A 93 3.78 7.93 1.70
C VAL A 93 4.54 6.64 1.43
N SER A 94 5.46 6.25 2.33
CA SER A 94 6.19 4.99 2.20
C SER A 94 5.27 3.76 2.26
N ALA A 95 4.19 3.80 3.06
CA ALA A 95 3.21 2.72 3.14
C ALA A 95 2.35 2.63 1.88
N LEU A 96 1.89 3.77 1.36
CA LEU A 96 1.14 3.85 0.11
C LEU A 96 1.98 3.37 -1.08
N GLN A 97 3.26 3.74 -1.15
CA GLN A 97 4.18 3.22 -2.16
C GLN A 97 4.23 1.69 -2.15
N ARG A 98 4.38 1.05 -0.97
CA ARG A 98 4.37 -0.41 -0.88
C ARG A 98 3.05 -1.04 -1.35
N LEU A 99 1.92 -0.35 -1.18
CA LEU A 99 0.64 -0.80 -1.71
C LEU A 99 0.60 -0.66 -3.25
N ALA A 100 1.14 0.42 -3.81
CA ALA A 100 1.30 0.58 -5.26
C ALA A 100 2.23 -0.51 -5.85
N ASP A 101 3.36 -0.78 -5.20
CA ASP A 101 4.32 -1.85 -5.56
C ASP A 101 3.72 -3.26 -5.49
N THR A 102 2.49 -3.41 -4.99
CA THR A 102 1.78 -4.70 -4.91
C THR A 102 0.45 -4.69 -5.66
N ASP A 103 0.24 -3.69 -6.51
CA ASP A 103 -0.97 -3.48 -7.32
C ASP A 103 -2.23 -3.23 -6.49
N MET A 104 -2.08 -2.92 -5.19
CA MET A 104 -3.20 -2.63 -4.29
C MET A 104 -3.75 -1.22 -4.50
N LEU A 105 -2.89 -0.29 -4.91
CA LEU A 105 -3.25 1.08 -5.28
C LEU A 105 -2.90 1.35 -6.73
N LEU A 106 -3.67 2.24 -7.37
CA LEU A 106 -3.43 2.74 -8.71
C LEU A 106 -3.59 4.27 -8.73
N PRO A 107 -2.90 4.99 -9.64
CA PRO A 107 -3.24 6.36 -9.97
C PRO A 107 -4.72 6.44 -10.36
N ALA A 108 -5.41 7.46 -9.86
CA ALA A 108 -6.80 7.66 -10.25
C ALA A 108 -6.87 7.97 -11.75
N PRO A 109 -7.84 7.39 -12.50
CA PRO A 109 -8.08 7.80 -13.87
C PRO A 109 -8.40 9.29 -13.89
N ARG A 110 -7.75 10.03 -14.80
CA ARG A 110 -8.05 11.44 -15.01
C ARG A 110 -9.45 11.50 -15.64
N HIS A 111 -10.42 12.08 -14.94
CA HIS A 111 -11.70 12.44 -15.53
C HIS A 111 -11.48 13.74 -16.33
N ASP A 112 -11.44 13.65 -17.66
CA ASP A 112 -11.52 14.77 -18.60
C ASP A 112 -12.95 15.30 -18.78
#